data_AF-A0A9E4UHM7-F1
#
_entry.id   AF-A0A9E4UHM7-F1
#
_cell.length_a   1.000
_cell.length_b   1.000
_cell.length_c   1.000
_cell.angle_alpha   90.00
_cell.angle_beta   90.00
_cell.angle_gamma   90.00
#
_symmetry.space_group_name_H-M   'P 1'
#
loop_
_entity.id
_entity.type
_entity.pdbx_description
1 polymer ?
#
loop_
_entity_poly.entity_id
_entity_poly.type
_entity_poly.pdbx_seq_one_letter_code
_entity_poly.pdbx_strand_id
1 'polypeptide(L)' 'MLRLNLSEDVGRAAARRFGVRMTPTFIVFAPDGSERHRQSGFPDLERLEAEALNPL' A
#
# COMPACT_ATOMS: atom_id res chain seq x y z
N MET A 1 -5.92 -9.23 -6.88
CA MET A 1 -4.98 -8.56 -5.95
C MET A 1 -3.73 -9.41 -5.86
N LEU A 2 -2.56 -8.86 -6.19
CA LEU A 2 -1.28 -9.54 -6.02
C LEU A 2 -0.68 -9.13 -4.68
N ARG A 3 -0.30 -10.11 -3.85
CA ARG A 3 0.41 -9.88 -2.59
C ARG A 3 1.82 -10.41 -2.73
N LEU A 4 2.80 -9.59 -2.43
CA LEU A 4 4.20 -9.96 -2.49
C LEU A 4 4.79 -10.04 -1.08
N ASN A 5 5.53 -11.11 -0.81
CA ASN A 5 6.38 -11.22 0.36
C ASN A 5 7.72 -10.53 0.06
N LEU A 6 8.02 -9.44 0.75
CA LEU A 6 9.24 -8.66 0.51
C LEU A 6 10.52 -9.39 0.95
N SER A 7 10.40 -10.52 1.65
CA SER A 7 11.52 -11.39 2.03
C SER A 7 11.89 -12.42 0.96
N GLU A 8 11.12 -12.52 -0.13
CA GLU A 8 11.41 -13.39 -1.27
C GLU A 8 12.03 -12.58 -2.41
N ASP A 9 12.70 -13.25 -3.36
CA ASP A 9 13.47 -12.56 -4.41
C ASP A 9 12.59 -11.67 -5.30
N VAL A 10 11.41 -12.16 -5.70
CA VAL A 10 10.46 -11.37 -6.49
C VAL A 10 9.97 -10.15 -5.71
N GLY A 11 9.68 -10.31 -4.41
CA GLY A 11 9.25 -9.22 -3.55
C GLY A 11 10.35 -8.18 -3.31
N ARG A 12 11.60 -8.60 -3.07
CA ARG A 12 12.76 -7.71 -2.99
C ARG A 12 12.98 -6.93 -4.28
N ALA A 13 12.92 -7.61 -5.42
CA ALA A 13 13.08 -6.96 -6.72
C ALA A 13 11.98 -5.92 -6.97
N ALA A 14 10.73 -6.26 -6.65
CA ALA A 14 9.60 -5.33 -6.74
C ALA A 14 9.77 -4.14 -5.78
N ALA A 15 10.15 -4.37 -4.52
CA ALA A 15 10.36 -3.31 -3.55
C ALA A 15 11.43 -2.31 -4.01
N ARG A 16 12.56 -2.80 -4.55
CA ARG A 16 13.62 -1.96 -5.13
C ARG A 16 13.12 -1.20 -6.36
N ARG A 17 12.42 -1.87 -7.27
CA ARG A 17 11.88 -1.26 -8.51
C ARG A 17 10.88 -0.14 -8.24
N PHE A 18 9.99 -0.32 -7.25
CA PHE A 18 8.90 0.61 -6.96
C PHE A 18 9.17 1.51 -5.73
N GLY A 19 10.38 1.46 -5.18
CA GLY A 19 10.79 2.29 -4.04
C GLY A 19 9.98 2.05 -2.76
N VAL A 20 9.56 0.81 -2.49
CA VAL A 20 8.84 0.46 -1.26
C VAL A 20 9.82 0.46 -0.09
N ARG A 21 9.52 1.25 0.94
CA ARG A 21 10.40 1.45 2.12
C ARG A 21 9.78 1.01 3.45
N MET A 22 8.49 0.73 3.50
CA MET A 22 7.78 0.29 4.68
C MET A 22 6.70 -0.72 4.30
N THR A 23 6.20 -1.45 5.29
CA THR A 23 5.06 -2.36 5.12
C THR A 23 3.93 -2.00 6.09
N PRO A 24 2.66 -2.19 5.70
CA PRO A 24 2.22 -2.55 4.34
C PRO A 24 2.34 -1.35 3.38
N THR A 25 2.51 -1.62 2.08
CA THR A 25 2.36 -0.63 1.01
C THR A 25 1.46 -1.20 -0.07
N PHE A 26 0.43 -0.44 -0.44
CA PHE A 26 -0.51 -0.74 -1.52
C PHE A 26 -0.21 0.17 -2.70
N ILE A 27 -0.08 -0.40 -3.89
CA ILE A 27 0.14 0.34 -5.14
C ILE A 27 -0.91 -0.13 -6.15
N VAL A 28 -1.60 0.82 -6.77
CA VAL A 28 -2.58 0.56 -7.83
C VAL A 28 -2.01 1.07 -9.15
N PHE A 29 -1.98 0.20 -10.15
CA PHE A 29 -1.55 0.53 -11.50
C PHE A 29 -2.76 0.60 -12.44
N ALA A 30 -2.70 1.50 -13.42
CA ALA A 30 -3.59 1.47 -14.58
C ALA A 30 -3.19 0.33 -15.54
N PRO A 31 -4.05 -0.03 -16.52
CA PRO A 31 -3.74 -1.08 -17.50
C PRO A 31 -2.51 -0.79 -18.36
N ASP A 32 -2.12 0.48 -18.52
CA ASP A 32 -0.90 0.91 -19.23
C ASP A 32 0.38 0.78 -18.38
N GLY A 33 0.25 0.35 -17.12
CA GLY A 33 1.36 0.18 -16.18
C GLY A 33 1.73 1.44 -15.41
N SER A 34 1.06 2.57 -15.61
CA SER A 34 1.28 3.78 -14.81
C SER A 34 0.74 3.64 -13.39
N GLU A 35 1.45 4.20 -12.40
CA GLU A 35 0.98 4.23 -11.01
C GLU A 35 -0.16 5.25 -10.87
N ARG A 36 -1.29 4.81 -10.32
CA ARG A 36 -2.49 5.65 -10.09
C ARG A 36 -2.65 6.04 -8.63
N HIS A 37 -2.26 5.16 -7.72
CA HIS A 37 -2.40 5.38 -6.29
C HIS A 37 -1.34 4.61 -5.51
N ARG A 38 -0.91 5.19 -4.39
CA ARG A 38 -0.02 4.57 -3.41
C ARG A 38 -0.45 4.95 -2.00
N GLN A 39 -0.52 3.94 -1.14
CA GLN A 39 -0.71 4.09 0.30
C GLN A 39 0.37 3.27 1.01
N SER A 40 1.05 3.85 1.99
CA SER A 40 2.02 3.15 2.83
C SER A 40 1.65 3.31 4.30
N GLY A 41 1.93 2.28 5.08
CA GLY A 41 1.54 2.21 6.49
C GLY A 41 0.13 1.63 6.67
N PHE A 42 -0.21 1.41 7.94
CA PHE A 42 -1.53 0.97 8.32
C PHE A 42 -2.52 2.14 8.26
N PRO A 43 -3.83 1.87 8.08
CA PRO A 43 -4.85 2.89 8.28
C PRO A 43 -4.72 3.49 9.69
N ASP A 44 -4.90 4.80 9.80
CA ASP A 44 -5.03 5.48 11.09
C ASP A 44 -6.36 5.04 11.73
N LEU A 45 -6.28 4.04 12.62
CA LEU A 45 -7.44 3.44 13.27
C LEU A 45 -8.15 4.43 14.18
N GLU A 46 -7.40 5.26 14.92
CA GLU A 46 -7.98 6.26 15.82
C GLU A 46 -8.82 7.28 15.05
N ARG A 47 -8.28 7.77 13.91
CA ARG A 47 -9.04 8.67 13.03
C ARG A 47 -10.29 7.99 12.48
N LEU A 48 -10.20 6.73 12.05
CA LEU A 48 -11.34 5.98 11.50
C LEU A 48 -12.43 5.72 12.55
N GLU A 49 -12.04 5.41 13.79
CA GLU A 49 -12.97 5.26 14.91
C GLU A 49 -13.65 6.59 15.25
N ALA A 50 -12.90 7.69 15.28
CA ALA A 50 -13.46 9.02 15.52
C ALA A 50 -14.46 9.44 14.43
N GLU A 51 -14.16 9.19 13.15
CA GLU A 51 -15.07 9.45 12.02
C GLU A 51 -16.33 8.59 12.09
N ALA A 52 -16.23 7.33 12.54
CA ALA A 52 -17.38 6.43 12.67
C ALA A 52 -18.31 6.79 13.84
N LEU A 53 -17.77 7.35 14.93
CA LEU A 53 -18.54 7.76 16.11
C LEU A 53 -19.20 9.14 15.96
N ASN A 54 -18.71 9.97 15.02
CA ASN A 54 -19.33 11.24 14.63
C ASN A 54 -19.55 11.28 13.11
N PRO A 55 -20.49 10.49 12.59
CA PRO A 55 -20.89 10.62 11.19
C PRO A 55 -21.59 11.98 11.01
N LEU A 56 -21.10 12.77 10.05
CA LEU A 56 -21.73 14.03 9.61
C LEU A 56 -23.19 13.82 9.21
#